data_AF-A0A819U3V7-F1
#
_entry.id   AF-A0A819U3V7-F1
#
_cell.length_a   1.000
_cell.length_b   1.000
_cell.length_c   1.000
_cell.angle_alpha   90.00
_cell.angle_beta   90.00
_cell.angle_gamma   90.00
#
_symmetry.space_group_name_H-M   'P 1'
#
loop_
_entity.id
_entity.type
_entity.pdbx_description
1 polymer ?
#
loop_
_entity_poly.entity_id
_entity_poly.type
_entity_poly.pdbx_seq_one_letter_code
_entity_poly.pdbx_strand_id
1 'polypeptide(L)'
;KEQLGYIVSSGACRSLGGVQGFAVIVQSARKLDHVNQRIELFIDSMRDYILNMPDDVFKKQREGYMVKKLEIPKKMHSQGNEFWNEITSHQFCFDRPQLEVEIIKSLERTDLLRFYDHYISLNSVHRRKLSVHVNPSAIALQGTDDKKLIINEENELAAITDEELPLPTNEENTETIIVKKEKIISEKQINLPKEEWIDNVHVWKSKLLCYPLAQSYEKIDIPVLYKL
;
A
#
# COMPACT_ATOMS: atom_id res chain seq x y z
N LYS A 1 -5.46 -5.06 -15.16
CA LYS A 1 -5.85 -4.06 -14.14
C LYS A 1 -7.17 -4.50 -13.52
N GLU A 2 -7.36 -4.37 -12.21
CA GLU A 2 -8.56 -4.89 -11.54
C GLU A 2 -9.39 -3.78 -10.90
N GLN A 3 -10.63 -3.58 -11.36
CA GLN A 3 -11.57 -2.62 -10.80
C GLN A 3 -12.23 -3.18 -9.53
N LEU A 4 -11.42 -3.34 -8.47
CA LEU A 4 -11.87 -3.96 -7.22
C LEU A 4 -12.70 -3.03 -6.33
N GLY A 5 -12.60 -1.71 -6.47
CA GLY A 5 -13.29 -0.76 -5.60
C GLY A 5 -13.18 0.69 -6.04
N TYR A 6 -14.03 1.53 -5.44
CA TYR A 6 -14.03 2.99 -5.67
C TYR A 6 -12.85 3.68 -4.96
N ILE A 7 -12.44 3.14 -3.81
CA ILE A 7 -11.25 3.59 -3.07
C ILE A 7 -10.29 2.41 -2.93
N VAL A 8 -9.09 2.59 -3.47
CA VAL A 8 -7.93 1.71 -3.25
C VAL A 8 -6.78 2.61 -2.82
N SER A 9 -6.28 2.41 -1.60
CA SER A 9 -5.15 3.15 -1.06
C SER A 9 -4.12 2.18 -0.49
N SER A 10 -2.85 2.50 -0.64
CA SER A 10 -1.76 1.77 0.01
C SER A 10 -0.67 2.72 0.47
N GLY A 11 0.00 2.40 1.57
CA GLY A 11 1.05 3.25 2.10
C GLY A 11 1.66 2.74 3.40
N ALA A 12 2.76 3.39 3.80
CA ALA A 12 3.34 3.16 5.12
C ALA A 12 2.44 3.79 6.20
N CYS A 13 2.11 3.00 7.22
CA CYS A 13 1.50 3.50 8.45
C CYS A 13 2.55 3.57 9.56
N ARG A 14 2.45 4.58 10.44
CA ARG A 14 3.24 4.68 11.66
C ARG A 14 2.25 4.77 12.83
N SER A 15 2.36 3.83 13.77
CA SER A 15 1.57 3.83 15.00
C SER A 15 2.15 4.83 15.99
N LEU A 16 1.28 5.35 16.86
CA LEU A 16 1.69 5.91 18.15
C LEU A 16 2.53 4.84 18.88
N GLY A 17 3.73 5.22 19.34
CA GLY A 17 4.76 4.30 19.85
C GLY A 17 5.91 3.99 18.88
N GLY A 18 5.83 4.43 17.62
CA GLY A 18 6.94 4.39 16.65
C GLY A 18 7.04 3.13 15.79
N VAL A 19 6.19 2.12 16.04
CA VAL A 19 6.06 0.93 15.18
C VAL A 19 5.55 1.36 13.80
N GLN A 20 6.12 0.79 12.73
CA GLN A 20 5.72 1.04 11.35
C GLN A 20 5.19 -0.23 10.70
N GLY A 21 4.36 -0.06 9.67
CA GLY A 21 3.84 -1.14 8.84
C GLY A 21 3.46 -0.66 7.45
N PHE A 22 2.99 -1.59 6.62
CA PHE A 22 2.39 -1.30 5.33
C PHE A 22 0.90 -1.63 5.41
N ALA A 23 0.06 -0.68 5.02
CA ALA A 23 -1.40 -0.83 5.04
C ALA A 23 -1.95 -0.74 3.62
N VAL A 24 -2.95 -1.58 3.33
CA VAL A 24 -3.77 -1.53 2.11
C VAL A 24 -5.22 -1.38 2.55
N ILE A 25 -5.91 -0.40 1.99
CA ILE A 25 -7.31 -0.08 2.29
C ILE A 25 -8.08 -0.16 0.98
N VAL A 26 -9.09 -1.04 0.93
CA VAL A 26 -9.95 -1.24 -0.25
C VAL A 26 -11.41 -1.13 0.17
N GLN A 27 -12.15 -0.24 -0.48
CA GLN A 27 -13.61 -0.16 -0.37
C GLN A 27 -14.24 -0.73 -1.64
N SER A 28 -14.86 -1.91 -1.52
CA SER A 28 -15.49 -2.65 -2.62
C SER A 28 -16.96 -2.97 -2.36
N ALA A 29 -17.69 -3.30 -3.41
CA ALA A 29 -18.97 -4.00 -3.36
C ALA A 29 -18.83 -5.53 -3.54
N ARG A 30 -17.60 -6.06 -3.55
CA ARG A 30 -17.31 -7.49 -3.76
C ARG A 30 -17.19 -8.21 -2.41
N LYS A 31 -17.21 -9.55 -2.42
CA LYS A 31 -16.97 -10.37 -1.22
C LYS A 31 -15.58 -10.09 -0.65
N LEU A 32 -15.49 -9.95 0.68
CA LEU A 32 -14.24 -9.60 1.36
C LEU A 32 -13.12 -10.62 1.13
N ASP A 33 -13.45 -11.91 1.12
CA ASP A 33 -12.48 -13.00 0.91
C ASP A 33 -11.81 -12.90 -0.47
N HIS A 34 -12.58 -12.55 -1.50
CA HIS A 34 -12.06 -12.30 -2.84
C HIS A 34 -11.10 -11.10 -2.83
N VAL A 35 -11.48 -9.99 -2.19
CA VAL A 35 -10.59 -8.80 -2.08
C VAL A 35 -9.30 -9.12 -1.33
N ASN A 36 -9.39 -9.85 -0.22
CA ASN A 36 -8.23 -10.33 0.55
C ASN A 36 -7.29 -11.18 -0.33
N GLN A 37 -7.85 -12.12 -1.11
CA GLN A 37 -7.09 -12.93 -2.06
C GLN A 37 -6.44 -12.10 -3.18
N ARG A 38 -7.13 -11.09 -3.73
CA ARG A 38 -6.55 -10.19 -4.74
C ARG A 38 -5.42 -9.33 -4.18
N ILE A 39 -5.53 -8.86 -2.93
CA ILE A 39 -4.45 -8.13 -2.25
C ILE A 39 -3.22 -9.03 -2.09
N GLU A 40 -3.40 -10.29 -1.70
CA GLU A 40 -2.28 -11.25 -1.54
C GLU A 40 -1.62 -11.60 -2.88
N LEU A 41 -2.41 -11.72 -3.96
CA LEU A 41 -1.89 -11.88 -5.32
C LEU A 41 -1.11 -10.65 -5.81
N PHE A 42 -1.59 -9.44 -5.49
CA PHE A 42 -0.87 -8.21 -5.76
C PHE A 42 0.47 -8.19 -5.03
N ILE A 43 0.49 -8.53 -3.74
CA ILE A 43 1.72 -8.66 -2.93
C ILE A 43 2.69 -9.66 -3.59
N ASP A 44 2.25 -10.88 -3.91
CA ASP A 44 3.10 -11.87 -4.59
C ASP A 44 3.71 -11.33 -5.91
N SER A 45 2.89 -10.68 -6.74
CA SER A 45 3.33 -10.08 -8.01
C SER A 45 4.30 -8.91 -7.85
N MET A 46 4.21 -8.15 -6.74
CA MET A 46 5.09 -7.00 -6.47
C MET A 46 6.53 -7.43 -6.23
N ARG A 47 6.78 -8.63 -5.71
CA ARG A 47 8.13 -9.19 -5.57
C ARG A 47 8.81 -9.32 -6.93
N ASP A 48 8.13 -9.95 -7.88
CA ASP A 48 8.64 -10.15 -9.25
C ASP A 48 8.76 -8.82 -10.00
N TYR A 49 7.88 -7.85 -9.73
CA TYR A 49 8.00 -6.49 -10.25
C TYR A 49 9.28 -5.78 -9.76
N ILE A 50 9.59 -5.85 -8.46
CA ILE A 50 10.83 -5.27 -7.92
C ILE A 50 12.06 -5.98 -8.50
N LEU A 51 12.04 -7.31 -8.62
CA LEU A 51 13.16 -8.09 -9.15
C LEU A 51 13.47 -7.75 -10.61
N ASN A 52 12.44 -7.60 -11.45
CA ASN A 52 12.58 -7.32 -12.88
C ASN A 52 12.61 -5.81 -13.22
N MET A 53 12.63 -4.93 -12.22
CA MET A 53 12.66 -3.48 -12.44
C MET A 53 14.01 -3.03 -13.01
N PRO A 54 14.05 -2.27 -14.12
CA PRO A 54 15.30 -1.70 -14.65
C PRO A 54 15.95 -0.73 -13.66
N ASP A 55 17.28 -0.71 -13.60
CA ASP A 55 18.03 0.13 -12.66
C ASP A 55 17.71 1.63 -12.82
N ASP A 56 17.41 2.09 -14.04
CA ASP A 56 17.06 3.48 -14.30
C ASP A 56 15.65 3.84 -13.82
N VAL A 57 14.71 2.88 -13.86
CA VAL A 57 13.38 3.03 -13.24
C VAL A 57 13.51 3.09 -11.73
N PHE A 58 14.36 2.24 -11.14
CA PHE A 58 14.64 2.27 -9.70
C PHE A 58 15.28 3.61 -9.26
N LYS A 59 16.29 4.11 -9.98
CA LYS A 59 16.90 5.43 -9.74
C LYS A 59 15.85 6.54 -9.80
N LYS A 60 14.99 6.54 -10.82
CA LYS A 60 13.92 7.54 -11.00
C LYS A 60 12.85 7.49 -9.88
N GLN A 61 12.46 6.29 -9.43
CA GLN A 61 11.55 6.13 -8.30
C GLN A 61 12.18 6.66 -6.99
N ARG A 62 13.45 6.33 -6.76
CA ARG A 62 14.23 6.80 -5.61
C ARG A 62 14.37 8.32 -5.59
N GLU A 63 14.68 8.92 -6.74
CA GLU A 63 14.75 10.37 -6.90
C GLU A 63 13.40 11.06 -6.67
N GLY A 64 12.34 10.57 -7.30
CA GLY A 64 10.98 11.09 -7.08
C GLY A 64 10.53 11.00 -5.62
N TYR A 65 10.93 9.94 -4.91
CA TYR A 65 10.66 9.80 -3.47
C TYR A 65 11.48 10.78 -2.62
N MET A 66 12.75 11.01 -2.94
CA MET A 66 13.58 12.03 -2.28
C MET A 66 13.03 13.45 -2.51
N VAL A 67 12.64 13.80 -3.73
CA VAL A 67 12.03 15.11 -4.04
C VAL A 67 10.73 15.30 -3.25
N LYS A 68 9.87 14.28 -3.18
CA LYS A 68 8.64 14.30 -2.37
C LYS A 68 8.92 14.46 -0.87
N LYS A 69 10.04 13.93 -0.37
CA LYS A 69 10.46 14.07 1.03
C LYS A 69 11.04 15.45 1.35
N LEU A 70 11.69 16.11 0.39
CA LEU A 70 12.24 17.46 0.54
C LEU A 70 11.26 18.59 0.14
N GLU A 71 10.00 18.27 -0.24
CA GLU A 71 9.03 19.31 -0.60
C GLU A 71 8.67 20.17 0.62
N ILE A 72 9.10 21.43 0.62
CA ILE A 72 8.83 22.38 1.71
C ILE A 72 7.32 22.65 1.79
N PRO A 73 6.68 22.52 2.97
CA PRO A 73 5.24 22.75 3.11
C PRO A 73 4.85 24.19 2.76
N LYS A 74 4.03 24.36 1.71
CA LYS A 74 3.57 25.68 1.21
C LYS A 74 2.58 26.40 2.14
N LYS A 75 2.19 25.78 3.26
CA LYS A 75 1.19 26.29 4.22
C LYS A 75 1.70 26.11 5.64
N MET A 76 1.58 27.15 6.47
CA MET A 76 1.97 27.14 7.89
C MET A 76 1.31 25.99 8.67
N HIS A 77 0.04 25.67 8.40
CA HIS A 77 -0.65 24.55 9.05
C HIS A 77 -0.01 23.18 8.73
N SER A 78 0.47 22.98 7.49
CA SER A 78 1.14 21.73 7.11
C SER A 78 2.48 21.57 7.84
N GLN A 79 3.30 22.63 7.89
CA GLN A 79 4.55 22.64 8.64
C GLN A 79 4.31 22.47 10.16
N GLY A 80 3.28 23.13 10.70
CA GLY A 80 2.87 22.98 12.10
C GLY A 80 2.47 21.54 12.44
N ASN A 81 1.73 20.86 11.55
CA ASN A 81 1.37 19.45 11.73
C ASN A 81 2.58 18.52 11.70
N GLU A 82 3.59 18.79 10.86
CA GLU A 82 4.83 18.00 10.81
C GLU A 82 5.60 18.08 12.13
N PHE A 83 5.81 19.28 12.67
CA PHE A 83 6.43 19.46 13.98
C PHE A 83 5.57 18.87 15.12
N TRP A 84 4.24 19.00 15.03
CA TRP A 84 3.34 18.41 16.01
C TRP A 84 3.38 16.88 16.02
N ASN A 85 3.60 16.24 14.86
CA ASN A 85 3.80 14.79 14.77
C ASN A 85 5.11 14.34 15.45
N GLU A 86 6.20 15.10 15.33
CA GLU A 86 7.46 14.81 16.05
C GLU A 86 7.33 14.99 17.56
N ILE A 87 6.56 16.00 18.01
CA ILE A 87 6.27 16.25 19.43
C ILE A 87 5.38 15.14 20.01
N THR A 88 4.26 14.84 19.37
CA THR A 88 3.29 13.83 19.86
C THR A 88 3.78 12.39 19.76
N SER A 89 4.75 12.10 18.88
CA SER A 89 5.45 10.82 18.84
C SER A 89 6.65 10.73 19.80
N HIS A 90 6.99 11.81 20.50
CA HIS A 90 8.17 11.96 21.37
C HIS A 90 9.51 11.67 20.67
N GLN A 91 9.57 11.75 19.34
CA GLN A 91 10.78 11.51 18.56
C GLN A 91 11.63 12.76 18.39
N PHE A 92 11.01 13.96 18.35
CA PHE A 92 11.69 15.27 18.29
C PHE A 92 12.74 15.42 17.15
N CYS A 93 12.61 14.66 16.06
CA CYS A 93 13.55 14.68 14.95
C CYS A 93 13.07 15.64 13.86
N PHE A 94 13.29 16.94 14.07
CA PHE A 94 12.78 17.98 13.16
C PHE A 94 13.45 17.97 11.77
N ASP A 95 14.74 17.62 11.69
CA ASP A 95 15.49 17.43 10.43
C ASP A 95 15.39 16.00 9.85
N ARG A 96 14.34 15.25 10.24
CA ARG A 96 14.07 13.91 9.71
C ARG A 96 14.06 13.84 8.17
N PRO A 97 13.44 14.78 7.42
CA PRO A 97 13.42 14.69 5.95
C PRO A 97 14.82 14.64 5.32
N GLN A 98 15.75 15.42 5.86
CA GLN A 98 17.14 15.50 5.40
C GLN A 98 17.89 14.19 5.72
N LEU A 99 17.79 13.72 6.96
CA LEU A 99 18.43 12.48 7.42
C LEU A 99 17.88 11.23 6.69
N GLU A 100 16.57 11.15 6.50
CA GLU A 100 15.96 10.05 5.73
C GLU A 100 16.42 10.07 4.27
N VAL A 101 16.55 11.26 3.65
CA VAL A 101 17.04 11.39 2.27
C VAL A 101 18.51 10.98 2.11
N GLU A 102 19.36 11.25 3.09
CA GLU A 102 20.75 10.75 3.08
C GLU A 102 20.81 9.22 3.09
N ILE A 103 19.99 8.57 3.91
CA ILE A 103 19.87 7.11 3.93
C ILE A 103 19.29 6.58 2.61
N ILE A 104 18.26 7.24 2.06
CA ILE A 104 17.63 6.83 0.80
C ILE A 104 18.63 6.86 -0.37
N LYS A 105 19.60 7.78 -0.38
CA LYS A 105 20.66 7.83 -1.42
C LYS A 105 21.53 6.59 -1.46
N SER A 106 21.80 5.95 -0.32
CA SER A 106 22.65 4.75 -0.24
C SER A 106 21.89 3.44 -0.44
N LEU A 107 20.55 3.45 -0.47
CA LEU A 107 19.75 2.23 -0.68
C LEU A 107 19.89 1.67 -2.10
N GLU A 108 20.11 0.36 -2.18
CA GLU A 108 20.10 -0.43 -3.41
C GLU A 108 18.79 -1.24 -3.59
N ARG A 109 18.54 -1.72 -4.82
CA ARG A 109 17.41 -2.62 -5.12
C ARG A 109 17.49 -3.94 -4.35
N THR A 110 18.70 -4.41 -4.08
CA THR A 110 19.03 -5.60 -3.28
C THR A 110 18.52 -5.48 -1.83
N ASP A 111 18.68 -4.31 -1.21
CA ASP A 111 18.16 -4.03 0.14
C ASP A 111 16.64 -3.96 0.16
N LEU A 112 16.03 -3.36 -0.86
CA LEU A 112 14.56 -3.32 -1.01
C LEU A 112 13.98 -4.74 -1.17
N LEU A 113 14.61 -5.61 -1.97
CA LEU A 113 14.24 -7.02 -2.10
C LEU A 113 14.40 -7.77 -0.77
N ARG A 114 15.52 -7.57 -0.05
CA ARG A 114 15.76 -8.18 1.26
C ARG A 114 14.69 -7.75 2.27
N PHE A 115 14.34 -6.47 2.31
CA PHE A 115 13.26 -5.94 3.15
C PHE A 115 11.91 -6.57 2.78
N TYR A 116 11.61 -6.67 1.49
CA TYR A 116 10.37 -7.25 0.98
C TYR A 116 10.22 -8.74 1.36
N ASP A 117 11.27 -9.52 1.08
CA ASP A 117 11.32 -10.96 1.38
C ASP A 117 11.30 -11.24 2.88
N HIS A 118 11.82 -10.33 3.71
CA HIS A 118 11.80 -10.49 5.16
C HIS A 118 10.46 -10.07 5.80
N TYR A 119 9.87 -8.92 5.45
CA TYR A 119 8.72 -8.39 6.18
C TYR A 119 7.35 -8.55 5.48
N ILE A 120 7.32 -8.61 4.14
CA ILE A 120 6.08 -8.48 3.36
C ILE A 120 5.68 -9.79 2.68
N SER A 121 6.66 -10.54 2.16
CA SER A 121 6.45 -11.79 1.41
C SER A 121 5.59 -12.81 2.16
N LEU A 122 4.66 -13.44 1.43
CA LEU A 122 3.73 -14.48 1.90
C LEU A 122 4.41 -15.61 2.68
N ASN A 123 5.61 -16.01 2.24
CA ASN A 123 6.35 -17.15 2.78
C ASN A 123 7.30 -16.78 3.94
N SER A 124 7.32 -15.51 4.38
CA SER A 124 8.23 -15.09 5.45
C SER A 124 7.72 -15.46 6.85
N VAL A 125 8.59 -16.06 7.65
CA VAL A 125 8.39 -16.33 9.09
C VAL A 125 8.24 -15.04 9.90
N HIS A 126 8.76 -13.91 9.41
CA HIS A 126 8.68 -12.60 10.09
C HIS A 126 7.47 -11.77 9.65
N ARG A 127 6.65 -12.25 8.71
CA ARG A 127 5.44 -11.58 8.24
C ARG A 127 4.42 -11.45 9.38
N ARG A 128 3.93 -10.24 9.63
CA ARG A 128 2.86 -9.96 10.59
C ARG A 128 1.70 -9.29 9.86
N LYS A 129 0.59 -10.01 9.67
CA LYS A 129 -0.62 -9.52 9.00
C LYS A 129 -1.74 -9.36 10.02
N LEU A 130 -2.48 -8.25 9.92
CA LEU A 130 -3.78 -8.06 10.56
C LEU A 130 -4.75 -7.61 9.46
N SER A 131 -5.86 -8.31 9.28
CA SER A 131 -6.95 -7.88 8.40
C SER A 131 -8.12 -7.38 9.23
N VAL A 132 -8.78 -6.31 8.79
CA VAL A 132 -9.97 -5.76 9.43
C VAL A 132 -11.10 -5.76 8.41
N HIS A 133 -12.07 -6.65 8.62
CA HIS A 133 -13.18 -6.89 7.72
C HIS A 133 -14.42 -6.13 8.19
N VAL A 134 -14.85 -5.12 7.42
CA VAL A 134 -16.05 -4.33 7.72
C VAL A 134 -17.16 -4.73 6.76
N ASN A 135 -18.16 -5.44 7.27
CA ASN A 135 -19.35 -5.79 6.51
C ASN A 135 -20.33 -4.60 6.44
N PRO A 136 -21.03 -4.40 5.31
CA PRO A 136 -22.17 -3.49 5.28
C PRO A 136 -23.27 -3.98 6.24
N SER A 137 -23.90 -3.06 6.95
CA SER A 137 -25.03 -3.40 7.84
C SER A 137 -26.22 -3.90 7.02
N ALA A 138 -26.93 -4.91 7.51
CA ALA A 138 -28.16 -5.42 6.88
C ALA A 138 -29.23 -4.34 6.70
N ILE A 139 -29.22 -3.29 7.53
CA ILE A 139 -30.11 -2.12 7.44
C ILE A 139 -29.86 -1.35 6.12
N ALA A 140 -28.62 -1.32 5.62
CA ALA A 140 -28.29 -0.69 4.33
C ALA A 140 -28.76 -1.51 3.12
N LEU A 141 -29.06 -2.81 3.31
CA LEU A 141 -29.63 -3.69 2.28
C LEU A 141 -31.17 -3.65 2.25
N GLN A 142 -31.81 -3.22 3.34
CA GLN A 142 -33.27 -3.03 3.44
C GLN A 142 -33.75 -1.67 2.94
N GLY A 143 -32.83 -0.76 2.59
CA GLY A 143 -33.15 0.53 1.95
C GLY A 143 -33.24 0.47 0.42
N THR A 144 -33.03 -0.71 -0.19
CA THR A 144 -33.03 -0.92 -1.63
C THR A 144 -33.84 -2.16 -1.99
N ASP A 145 -35.14 -2.11 -1.73
CA ASP A 145 -36.07 -3.01 -2.42
C ASP A 145 -36.01 -2.73 -3.94
N ASP A 146 -36.20 -3.80 -4.72
CA ASP A 146 -36.22 -3.81 -6.19
C ASP A 146 -34.93 -3.42 -6.95
N LYS A 147 -33.87 -4.20 -6.71
CA LYS A 147 -33.16 -4.91 -7.80
C LYS A 147 -32.31 -6.08 -7.28
N LYS A 148 -32.72 -7.31 -7.60
CA LYS A 148 -31.85 -8.48 -7.53
C LYS A 148 -30.70 -8.29 -8.51
N LEU A 149 -29.53 -7.90 -8.00
CA LEU A 149 -28.26 -8.03 -8.73
C LEU A 149 -27.89 -9.51 -8.79
N ILE A 150 -28.56 -10.23 -9.70
CA ILE A 150 -28.09 -11.52 -10.18
C ILE A 150 -26.80 -11.21 -10.96
N ILE A 151 -25.66 -11.52 -10.36
CA ILE A 151 -24.38 -11.48 -11.06
C ILE A 151 -24.35 -12.71 -11.96
N ASN A 152 -24.84 -12.56 -13.20
CA ASN A 152 -24.53 -13.49 -14.28
C ASN A 152 -23.07 -13.25 -14.68
N GLU A 153 -22.25 -14.29 -14.70
CA GLU A 153 -20.82 -14.20 -15.05
C GLU A 153 -20.56 -14.20 -16.57
N GLU A 154 -21.60 -14.03 -17.39
CA GLU A 154 -21.52 -14.12 -18.85
C GLU A 154 -22.16 -12.93 -19.55
N ASN A 155 -21.45 -12.43 -20.58
CA ASN A 155 -21.79 -11.37 -21.54
C ASN A 155 -21.76 -9.91 -21.05
N GLU A 156 -20.64 -9.24 -21.32
CA GLU A 156 -20.68 -7.89 -21.93
C GLU A 156 -19.49 -7.71 -22.87
N LEU A 157 -19.60 -8.34 -24.06
CA LEU A 157 -18.63 -8.26 -25.16
C LEU A 157 -19.37 -7.87 -26.45
N ALA A 158 -20.08 -6.74 -26.41
CA ALA A 158 -20.65 -6.06 -27.59
C ALA A 158 -21.25 -4.68 -27.24
N ALA A 159 -20.50 -3.59 -27.47
CA ALA A 159 -21.01 -2.29 -27.93
C ALA A 159 -19.89 -1.24 -27.99
N ILE A 160 -19.40 -0.95 -29.19
CA ILE A 160 -19.04 0.38 -29.75
C ILE A 160 -18.63 0.10 -31.21
N THR A 161 -19.28 0.76 -32.15
CA THR A 161 -19.01 0.65 -33.60
C THR A 161 -18.40 1.94 -34.12
N ASP A 162 -17.20 1.81 -34.69
CA ASP A 162 -16.62 2.51 -35.86
C ASP A 162 -16.75 4.04 -36.02
N GLU A 163 -15.58 4.72 -35.98
CA GLU A 163 -15.22 5.78 -36.93
C GLU A 163 -13.67 5.85 -37.11
N GLU A 164 -13.18 6.03 -38.34
CA GLU A 164 -11.77 5.91 -38.81
C GLU A 164 -11.03 7.28 -38.89
N LEU A 165 -9.71 7.49 -38.98
CA LEU A 165 -8.39 6.77 -38.95
C LEU A 165 -7.29 7.91 -38.82
N PRO A 166 -5.94 7.75 -39.01
CA PRO A 166 -5.06 6.58 -39.17
C PRO A 166 -3.84 6.49 -38.19
N LEU A 167 -3.13 5.35 -38.29
CA LEU A 167 -1.85 4.91 -37.67
C LEU A 167 -0.60 5.62 -38.28
N PRO A 168 0.68 5.45 -37.80
CA PRO A 168 1.29 4.28 -37.11
C PRO A 168 2.31 4.61 -35.96
N THR A 169 3.12 3.73 -35.34
CA THR A 169 3.63 2.35 -35.60
C THR A 169 4.16 1.69 -34.30
N ASN A 170 4.15 0.35 -34.21
CA ASN A 170 5.02 -0.51 -33.36
C ASN A 170 4.84 -0.61 -31.82
N GLU A 171 3.66 -1.03 -31.31
CA GLU A 171 3.52 -1.45 -29.88
C GLU A 171 2.88 -2.85 -29.62
N GLU A 172 2.47 -3.59 -30.66
CA GLU A 172 1.61 -4.80 -30.55
C GLU A 172 2.15 -5.97 -29.68
N ASN A 173 3.47 -6.00 -29.41
CA ASN A 173 4.10 -7.07 -28.63
C ASN A 173 4.04 -6.85 -27.11
N THR A 174 3.89 -5.62 -26.61
CA THR A 174 3.92 -5.35 -25.16
C THR A 174 2.56 -5.60 -24.51
N GLU A 175 1.48 -5.13 -25.13
CA GLU A 175 0.11 -5.26 -24.62
C GLU A 175 -0.33 -6.73 -24.50
N THR A 176 -0.05 -7.54 -25.51
CA THR A 176 -0.37 -8.98 -25.50
C THR A 176 0.35 -9.72 -24.36
N ILE A 177 1.57 -9.31 -24.00
CA ILE A 177 2.33 -9.89 -22.88
C ILE A 177 1.75 -9.43 -21.53
N ILE A 178 1.34 -8.16 -21.42
CA ILE A 178 0.69 -7.63 -20.22
C ILE A 178 -0.62 -8.36 -19.97
N VAL A 179 -1.52 -8.46 -20.95
CA VAL A 179 -2.82 -9.16 -20.81
C VAL A 179 -2.62 -10.64 -20.48
N LYS A 180 -1.66 -11.33 -21.09
CA LYS A 180 -1.33 -12.72 -20.75
C LYS A 180 -0.80 -12.87 -19.32
N LYS A 181 0.08 -11.98 -18.85
CA LYS A 181 0.54 -11.98 -17.45
C LYS A 181 -0.59 -11.68 -16.47
N GLU A 182 -1.46 -10.72 -16.78
CA GLU A 182 -2.62 -10.40 -15.93
C GLU A 182 -3.59 -11.57 -15.82
N LYS A 183 -3.84 -12.31 -16.91
CA LYS A 183 -4.67 -13.53 -16.87
C LYS A 183 -4.04 -14.64 -16.01
N ILE A 184 -2.73 -14.84 -16.10
CA ILE A 184 -1.99 -15.78 -15.25
C ILE A 184 -2.07 -15.37 -13.76
N ILE A 185 -2.05 -14.06 -13.45
CA ILE A 185 -2.23 -13.54 -12.07
C ILE A 185 -3.69 -13.69 -11.60
N SER A 186 -4.68 -13.68 -12.50
CA SER A 186 -6.07 -14.01 -12.12
C SER A 186 -6.29 -15.49 -11.79
N GLU A 187 -5.57 -16.39 -12.46
CA GLU A 187 -5.71 -17.85 -12.33
C GLU A 187 -4.80 -18.48 -11.24
N LYS A 188 -3.81 -17.74 -10.72
CA LYS A 188 -2.87 -18.23 -9.71
C LYS A 188 -3.57 -18.43 -8.35
N GLN A 189 -3.87 -19.68 -8.01
CA GLN A 189 -4.47 -20.02 -6.71
C GLN A 189 -3.39 -20.09 -5.62
N ILE A 190 -3.29 -19.05 -4.78
CA ILE A 190 -2.36 -19.03 -3.63
C ILE A 190 -2.98 -19.75 -2.43
N ASN A 191 -2.23 -20.69 -1.84
CA ASN A 191 -2.57 -21.29 -0.55
C ASN A 191 -2.30 -20.27 0.57
N LEU A 192 -3.34 -19.58 1.01
CA LEU A 192 -3.26 -18.67 2.16
C LEU A 192 -3.10 -19.45 3.46
N PRO A 193 -2.30 -18.96 4.43
CA PRO A 193 -2.23 -19.55 5.75
C PRO A 193 -3.59 -19.48 6.45
N LYS A 194 -3.89 -20.45 7.31
CA LYS A 194 -5.16 -20.51 8.05
C LYS A 194 -5.33 -19.24 8.91
N GLU A 195 -6.41 -18.50 8.67
CA GLU A 195 -6.71 -17.28 9.40
C GLU A 195 -7.28 -17.59 10.80
N GLU A 196 -6.81 -16.88 11.82
CA GLU A 196 -7.35 -16.91 13.18
C GLU A 196 -8.27 -15.70 13.40
N TRP A 197 -9.54 -15.96 13.68
CA TRP A 197 -10.53 -14.91 13.94
C TRP A 197 -10.42 -14.37 15.38
N ILE A 198 -10.61 -13.06 15.53
CA ILE A 198 -10.48 -12.36 16.82
C ILE A 198 -11.89 -12.11 17.38
N ASP A 199 -12.36 -13.00 18.24
CA ASP A 199 -13.67 -12.87 18.90
C ASP A 199 -13.68 -11.78 19.98
N ASN A 200 -12.56 -11.62 20.70
CA ASN A 200 -12.42 -10.66 21.79
C ASN A 200 -11.07 -9.94 21.75
N VAL A 201 -11.12 -8.63 21.47
CA VAL A 201 -9.94 -7.77 21.31
C VAL A 201 -9.10 -7.67 22.59
N HIS A 202 -9.70 -7.74 23.78
CA HIS A 202 -8.94 -7.67 25.05
C HIS A 202 -8.16 -8.97 25.32
N VAL A 203 -8.80 -10.13 25.09
CA VAL A 203 -8.17 -11.45 25.21
C VAL A 203 -7.09 -11.67 24.15
N TRP A 204 -7.27 -11.11 22.95
CA TRP A 204 -6.24 -11.12 21.92
C TRP A 204 -5.05 -10.23 22.29
N LYS A 205 -5.29 -8.99 22.74
CA LYS A 205 -4.22 -8.07 23.18
C LYS A 205 -3.41 -8.61 24.36
N SER A 206 -4.03 -9.28 25.34
CA SER A 206 -3.31 -9.79 26.51
C SER A 206 -2.37 -10.97 26.21
N LYS A 207 -2.54 -11.65 25.07
CA LYS A 207 -1.65 -12.73 24.60
C LYS A 207 -0.44 -12.20 23.82
N LEU A 208 -0.42 -10.93 23.43
CA LEU A 208 0.61 -10.36 22.57
C LEU A 208 1.64 -9.56 23.37
N LEU A 209 2.88 -9.60 22.90
CA LEU A 209 3.95 -8.76 23.41
C LEU A 209 3.80 -7.33 22.88
N CYS A 210 3.91 -6.35 23.78
CA CYS A 210 4.03 -4.94 23.40
C CYS A 210 5.41 -4.67 22.81
N TYR A 211 5.47 -3.86 21.75
CA TYR A 211 6.73 -3.32 21.26
C TYR A 211 7.33 -2.31 22.25
N PRO A 212 8.66 -2.15 22.31
CA PRO A 212 9.27 -1.03 23.01
C PRO A 212 8.85 0.29 22.36
N LEU A 213 8.75 1.34 23.16
CA LEU A 213 8.57 2.70 22.65
C LEU A 213 9.83 3.15 21.91
N ALA A 214 9.65 3.83 20.78
CA ALA A 214 10.77 4.49 20.11
C ALA A 214 11.44 5.52 21.02
N GLN A 215 12.77 5.58 20.96
CA GLN A 215 13.57 6.53 21.72
C GLN A 215 13.46 7.94 21.11
N SER A 216 13.56 8.96 21.96
CA SER A 216 13.70 10.36 21.55
C SER A 216 15.03 10.60 20.85
N TYR A 217 15.05 11.44 19.82
CA TYR A 217 16.28 11.84 19.16
C TYR A 217 17.14 12.72 20.08
N GLU A 218 18.40 12.33 20.32
CA GLU A 218 19.27 12.97 21.31
C GLU A 218 19.72 14.39 20.92
N LYS A 219 19.77 14.70 19.62
CA LYS A 219 20.12 16.02 19.10
C LYS A 219 18.87 16.84 18.83
N ILE A 220 18.38 17.52 19.87
CA ILE A 220 17.29 18.49 19.73
C ILE A 220 17.86 19.82 19.22
N ASP A 221 18.28 19.84 17.95
CA ASP A 221 18.49 21.10 17.24
C ASP A 221 17.11 21.66 16.88
N ILE A 222 16.69 22.71 17.60
CA ILE A 222 15.46 23.43 17.30
C ILE A 222 15.76 24.35 16.11
N PRO A 223 15.18 24.14 14.92
CA PRO A 223 15.39 25.06 13.81
C PRO A 223 14.88 26.44 14.22
N VAL A 224 15.75 27.45 14.15
CA VAL A 224 15.38 28.84 14.41
C VAL A 224 14.55 29.33 13.22
N LEU A 225 13.23 29.07 13.30
CA LEU A 225 12.29 29.29 12.19
C LEU A 225 12.20 30.75 11.72
N TYR A 226 12.58 31.70 12.59
CA TYR A 226 12.72 33.11 12.26
C TYR A 226 13.92 33.71 13.01
N LYS A 227 14.89 34.26 12.27
CA LYS A 227 15.63 35.42 12.76
C LYS A 227 14.70 36.62 12.60
N LEU A 228 14.39 37.27 13.72
CA LEU A 228 13.78 38.61 13.75
C LEU A 228 14.76 39.66 13.21
#